data_AF-A0A3M1T599-F1
#
_entry.id   AF-A0A3M1T599-F1
#
_cell.length_a   1.000
_cell.length_b   1.000
_cell.length_c   1.000
_cell.angle_alpha   90.00
_cell.angle_beta   90.00
_cell.angle_gamma   90.00
#
_symmetry.space_group_name_H-M   'P 1'
#
loop_
_entity.id
_entity.type
_entity.pdbx_description
1 polymer ?
#
loop_
_entity_poly.entity_id
_entity_poly.type
_entity_poly.pdbx_seq_one_letter_code
_entity_poly.pdbx_strand_id
1 'polypeptide(L)'
;MTHPERYSLDDVVDSLPESLRRTLALLGSRRGWTLVVRHAEREHFQHGTFGNDVSLTPHGRRQAFDLGKRLRGRLAGVTSSPLPRCTETARLVSAGAGQDAEPSTDRLLGDPGPFIEDADLASRAFHAMPLKELVNRFLNPDTTPEGMRPADAGCADLLALARAVLPRPGEVHLMITHDIILAPLLALIAGERNADHHWPDFLDGVALAWDGSVLLAVVGGELRKIGYANWREPEPFRPTTLWWLVTARCDLACHHCYLRGSSLPSGEMDTPAALDAVRQAAAAGIEKVHLTGGEPFLRSDLGTILDAIRAAGMIVTGVETNGGHLAPTVLACFRPQETIFFVSFDGAGVHDAIRGRTGSAEKVERAIRDLRRSGFRVVVQTTLTAKNVAAMTDTFKLLTDWCVQGWRLFPVAPIGKGRNPCLRLSADAEGLVYSRILDAWIAAGRPFDLWLGSLLTHRREGGDDPTRPPFVCNYAASTITLLPSGHVVPCCRYVASPDLMAGFHTLGERPLREQLHSSLLWRKKKRPFEKRLAASGNEACKDCSLLDACEMGCEVVAWHDHGDLKHHDSQHCRIMRTLYERVRCWDHPENGHA
;
A
#
# COMPACT_ATOMS: atom_id res chain seq x y z
N MET A 1 68.90 -17.03 15.43
CA MET A 1 68.98 -16.54 16.82
C MET A 1 69.19 -15.03 16.76
N THR A 2 68.11 -14.28 16.97
CA THR A 2 68.12 -12.85 17.31
C THR A 2 66.83 -12.59 18.10
N HIS A 3 66.95 -11.85 19.19
CA HIS A 3 66.01 -11.75 20.31
C HIS A 3 64.66 -11.08 19.97
N PRO A 4 63.60 -11.35 20.77
CA PRO A 4 62.31 -10.67 20.63
C PRO A 4 62.41 -9.24 21.18
N GLU A 5 61.99 -8.26 20.38
CA GLU A 5 61.83 -6.89 20.85
C GLU A 5 60.74 -6.84 21.91
N ARG A 6 61.14 -6.46 23.13
CA ARG A 6 60.26 -6.04 24.21
C ARG A 6 59.55 -4.77 23.75
N TYR A 7 58.27 -4.87 23.39
CA TYR A 7 57.42 -3.70 23.36
C TYR A 7 57.25 -3.19 24.80
N SER A 8 57.74 -1.97 25.02
CA SER A 8 57.52 -1.16 26.22
C SER A 8 56.02 -1.04 26.49
N LEU A 9 55.61 -1.20 27.75
CA LEU A 9 54.22 -1.04 28.21
C LEU A 9 53.80 0.43 28.37
N ASP A 10 54.66 1.39 27.98
CA ASP A 10 54.47 2.82 28.31
C ASP A 10 54.13 3.75 27.13
N ASP A 11 53.88 3.22 25.93
CA ASP A 11 53.32 4.00 24.80
C ASP A 11 51.94 3.45 24.37
N VAL A 12 50.92 3.60 25.23
CA VAL A 12 49.53 3.32 24.86
C VAL A 12 48.98 4.54 24.08
N VAL A 13 49.24 4.59 22.78
CA VAL A 13 48.37 5.36 21.89
C VAL A 13 46.99 4.70 21.98
N ASP A 14 46.01 5.41 22.53
CA ASP A 14 44.62 4.95 22.67
C ASP A 14 44.10 4.46 21.32
N SER A 15 43.84 3.15 21.21
CA SER A 15 43.55 2.47 19.95
C SER A 15 42.17 2.83 19.39
N LEU A 16 41.33 3.52 20.16
CA LEU A 16 39.97 3.87 19.78
C LEU A 16 39.90 5.09 18.83
N PRO A 17 38.96 5.07 17.85
CA PRO A 17 38.70 6.22 16.99
C PRO A 17 38.42 7.50 17.79
N GLU A 18 38.94 8.64 17.33
CA GLU A 18 38.75 9.95 17.98
C GLU A 18 37.27 10.30 18.14
N SER A 19 36.44 10.04 17.13
CA SER A 19 35.00 10.30 17.16
C SER A 19 34.28 9.50 18.25
N LEU A 20 34.60 8.21 18.40
CA LEU A 20 34.12 7.39 19.51
C LEU A 20 34.60 7.91 20.86
N ARG A 21 35.88 8.29 21.00
CA ARG A 21 36.41 8.83 22.26
C ARG A 21 35.68 10.10 22.69
N ARG A 22 35.42 11.02 21.76
CA ARG A 22 34.62 12.23 22.00
C ARG A 22 33.17 11.91 22.39
N THR A 23 32.57 10.93 21.74
CA THR A 23 31.22 10.45 22.07
C THR A 23 31.17 9.91 23.50
N LEU A 24 32.11 9.04 23.88
CA LEU A 24 32.20 8.45 25.22
C LEU A 24 32.42 9.49 26.32
N ALA A 25 33.19 10.55 26.03
CA ALA A 25 33.46 11.63 26.98
C ALA A 25 32.19 12.40 27.42
N LEU A 26 31.15 12.40 26.59
CA LEU A 26 29.88 13.07 26.88
C LEU A 26 28.81 12.20 27.54
N LEU A 27 29.08 10.90 27.73
CA LEU A 27 28.11 9.99 28.34
C LEU A 27 28.12 10.17 29.87
N GLY A 28 27.35 11.13 30.36
CA GLY A 28 27.20 11.39 31.79
C GLY A 28 26.46 10.28 32.55
N SER A 29 26.57 10.29 33.88
CA SER A 29 26.02 9.25 34.77
C SER A 29 24.54 9.42 35.14
N ARG A 30 23.91 10.53 34.74
CA ARG A 30 22.51 10.85 35.10
C ARG A 30 21.46 10.06 34.32
N ARG A 31 21.86 9.34 33.26
CA ARG A 31 20.98 8.59 32.37
C ARG A 31 21.69 7.37 31.81
N GLY A 32 20.92 6.37 31.40
CA GLY A 32 21.42 5.23 30.64
C GLY A 32 21.59 5.62 29.18
N TRP A 33 22.54 5.00 28.51
CA TRP A 33 22.82 5.24 27.09
C TRP A 33 22.83 3.94 26.31
N THR A 34 22.27 3.98 25.11
CA THR A 34 22.44 2.91 24.13
C THR A 34 23.44 3.40 23.09
N LEU A 35 24.62 2.79 23.04
CA LEU A 35 25.68 3.12 22.09
C LEU A 35 25.56 2.20 20.87
N VAL A 36 25.22 2.75 19.70
CA VAL A 36 25.12 2.02 18.44
C VAL A 36 26.36 2.28 17.61
N VAL A 37 27.14 1.25 17.30
CA VAL A 37 28.43 1.37 16.58
C VAL A 37 28.52 0.44 15.39
N ARG A 38 29.35 0.81 14.42
CA ARG A 38 29.82 -0.12 13.39
C ARG A 38 30.70 -1.20 14.03
N HIS A 39 30.68 -2.41 13.48
CA HIS A 39 31.63 -3.45 13.87
C HIS A 39 33.09 -2.99 13.76
N ALA A 40 34.00 -3.70 14.43
CA ALA A 40 35.43 -3.38 14.40
C ALA A 40 36.07 -3.61 13.02
N GLU A 41 37.30 -3.10 12.85
CA GLU A 41 38.02 -3.20 11.58
C GLU A 41 38.14 -4.66 11.10
N ARG A 42 37.86 -4.85 9.81
CA ARG A 42 37.86 -6.14 9.12
C ARG A 42 38.80 -6.14 7.92
N GLU A 43 39.15 -7.33 7.45
CA GLU A 43 39.89 -7.49 6.21
C GLU A 43 39.12 -6.90 5.01
N HIS A 44 39.85 -6.52 3.96
CA HIS A 44 39.24 -6.07 2.71
C HIS A 44 38.60 -7.24 1.96
N PHE A 45 37.48 -6.97 1.28
CA PHE A 45 36.78 -7.94 0.43
C PHE A 45 36.38 -7.31 -0.91
N GLN A 46 36.12 -8.15 -1.92
CA GLN A 46 35.84 -7.71 -3.28
C GLN A 46 34.48 -7.02 -3.42
N HIS A 47 34.45 -5.97 -4.25
CA HIS A 47 33.24 -5.22 -4.59
C HIS A 47 32.18 -6.14 -5.21
N GLY A 48 30.93 -6.05 -4.75
CA GLY A 48 29.81 -6.86 -5.27
C GLY A 48 29.46 -8.13 -4.49
N THR A 49 30.08 -8.36 -3.32
CA THR A 49 29.69 -9.43 -2.38
C THR A 49 29.23 -8.83 -1.04
N PHE A 50 28.37 -9.51 -0.29
CA PHE A 50 27.90 -9.03 1.03
C PHE A 50 29.02 -9.00 2.11
N GLY A 51 30.16 -9.65 1.86
CA GLY A 51 31.29 -9.69 2.80
C GLY A 51 30.95 -10.37 4.14
N ASN A 52 29.97 -11.28 4.15
CA ASN A 52 29.46 -11.93 5.37
C ASN A 52 30.50 -12.83 6.06
N ASP A 53 31.45 -13.37 5.30
CA ASP A 53 32.45 -14.34 5.77
C ASP A 53 33.80 -13.71 6.17
N VAL A 54 33.86 -12.37 6.24
CA VAL A 54 35.11 -11.64 6.43
C VAL A 54 35.41 -11.44 7.91
N SER A 55 36.60 -11.88 8.35
CA SER A 55 37.05 -11.79 9.74
C SER A 55 37.58 -10.40 10.12
N LEU A 56 37.66 -10.14 11.43
CA LEU A 56 38.31 -8.92 11.95
C LEU A 56 39.84 -8.94 11.72
N THR A 57 40.44 -7.76 11.54
CA THR A 57 41.90 -7.61 11.51
C THR A 57 42.48 -7.76 12.93
N PRO A 58 43.79 -8.05 13.10
CA PRO A 58 44.42 -8.02 14.42
C PRO A 58 44.28 -6.66 15.13
N HIS A 59 44.26 -5.56 14.37
CA HIS A 59 44.04 -4.22 14.90
C HIS A 59 42.58 -4.04 15.36
N GLY A 60 41.59 -4.39 14.53
CA GLY A 60 40.16 -4.35 14.90
C GLY A 60 39.84 -5.18 16.14
N ARG A 61 40.48 -6.35 16.31
CA ARG A 61 40.32 -7.16 17.53
C ARG A 61 40.81 -6.42 18.78
N ARG A 62 41.97 -5.74 18.70
CA ARG A 62 42.50 -4.93 19.81
C ARG A 62 41.57 -3.76 20.13
N GLN A 63 41.10 -3.03 19.11
CA GLN A 63 40.18 -1.91 19.32
C GLN A 63 38.86 -2.34 19.99
N ALA A 64 38.27 -3.47 19.56
CA ALA A 64 37.07 -4.01 20.19
C ALA A 64 37.30 -4.35 21.68
N PHE A 65 38.44 -4.97 21.99
CA PHE A 65 38.80 -5.30 23.38
C PHE A 65 39.03 -4.04 24.23
N ASP A 66 39.71 -3.03 23.69
CA ASP A 66 39.99 -1.78 24.39
C ASP A 66 38.72 -0.94 24.60
N LEU A 67 37.74 -1.00 23.68
CA LEU A 67 36.40 -0.43 23.90
C LEU A 67 35.73 -1.09 25.11
N GLY A 68 35.82 -2.41 25.21
CA GLY A 68 35.40 -3.16 26.39
C GLY A 68 36.04 -2.66 27.68
N LYS A 69 37.37 -2.50 27.70
CA LYS A 69 38.09 -1.96 28.86
C LYS A 69 37.58 -0.57 29.24
N ARG A 70 37.31 0.29 28.26
CA ARG A 70 36.83 1.65 28.47
C ARG A 70 35.42 1.70 29.07
N LEU A 71 34.60 0.69 28.77
CA LEU A 71 33.23 0.52 29.29
C LEU A 71 33.17 -0.35 30.56
N ARG A 72 34.30 -0.82 31.10
CA ARG A 72 34.34 -1.65 32.30
C ARG A 72 33.63 -0.97 33.48
N GLY A 73 32.73 -1.71 34.13
CA GLY A 73 31.90 -1.21 35.23
C GLY A 73 30.71 -0.34 34.78
N ARG A 74 30.56 -0.06 33.47
CA ARG A 74 29.43 0.67 32.89
C ARG A 74 28.67 -0.14 31.84
N LEU A 75 29.27 -1.15 31.23
CA LEU A 75 28.61 -1.99 30.22
C LEU A 75 27.47 -2.79 30.87
N ALA A 76 26.23 -2.55 30.46
CA ALA A 76 25.06 -3.31 30.94
C ALA A 76 24.79 -4.56 30.10
N GLY A 77 25.13 -4.52 28.81
CA GLY A 77 24.91 -5.61 27.88
C GLY A 77 25.37 -5.26 26.47
N VAL A 78 25.40 -6.28 25.62
CA VAL A 78 25.74 -6.17 24.20
C VAL A 78 24.70 -6.90 23.36
N THR A 79 24.19 -6.20 22.35
CA THR A 79 23.35 -6.77 21.28
C THR A 79 24.05 -6.56 19.95
N SER A 80 24.08 -7.59 19.11
CA SER A 80 24.86 -7.56 17.88
C SER A 80 24.04 -8.02 16.68
N SER A 81 24.41 -7.54 15.50
CA SER A 81 24.07 -8.22 14.26
C SER A 81 24.47 -9.70 14.33
N PRO A 82 23.68 -10.63 13.76
CA PRO A 82 24.02 -12.06 13.76
C PRO A 82 25.25 -12.40 12.91
N LEU A 83 25.71 -11.48 12.04
CA LEU A 83 26.88 -11.72 11.18
C LEU A 83 28.18 -11.97 11.98
N PRO A 84 29.06 -12.89 11.54
CA PRO A 84 30.24 -13.34 12.29
C PRO A 84 31.16 -12.24 12.84
N ARG A 85 31.50 -11.24 12.01
CA ARG A 85 32.37 -10.11 12.42
C ARG A 85 31.77 -9.26 13.55
N CYS A 86 30.44 -9.13 13.57
CA CYS A 86 29.72 -8.36 14.57
C CYS A 86 29.65 -9.14 15.88
N THR A 87 29.39 -10.45 15.83
CA THR A 87 29.41 -11.30 17.03
C THR A 87 30.83 -11.44 17.59
N GLU A 88 31.86 -11.51 16.75
CA GLU A 88 33.27 -11.45 17.17
C GLU A 88 33.59 -10.13 17.88
N THR A 89 33.18 -8.98 17.30
CA THR A 89 33.33 -7.65 17.92
C THR A 89 32.64 -7.63 19.30
N ALA A 90 31.42 -8.15 19.38
CA ALA A 90 30.61 -8.16 20.61
C ALA A 90 31.26 -8.97 21.74
N ARG A 91 31.80 -10.15 21.40
CA ARG A 91 32.52 -11.00 22.36
C ARG A 91 33.79 -10.33 22.87
N LEU A 92 34.57 -9.70 22.00
CA LEU A 92 35.79 -9.01 22.38
C LEU A 92 35.52 -7.80 23.28
N VAL A 93 34.46 -7.03 23.02
CA VAL A 93 34.03 -5.95 23.92
C VAL A 93 33.63 -6.52 25.28
N SER A 94 32.82 -7.58 25.31
CA SER A 94 32.36 -8.19 26.56
C SER A 94 33.54 -8.70 27.39
N ALA A 95 34.49 -9.39 26.74
CA ALA A 95 35.73 -9.84 27.36
C ALA A 95 36.58 -8.68 27.89
N GLY A 96 36.73 -7.59 27.12
CA GLY A 96 37.45 -6.39 27.56
C GLY A 96 36.82 -5.72 28.77
N ALA A 97 35.49 -5.73 28.86
CA ALA A 97 34.71 -5.22 29.99
C ALA A 97 34.75 -6.15 31.21
N GLY A 98 35.26 -7.38 31.07
CA GLY A 98 35.29 -8.39 32.12
C GLY A 98 33.93 -9.07 32.35
N GLN A 99 33.15 -9.25 31.28
CA GLN A 99 31.86 -9.93 31.29
C GLN A 99 31.96 -11.28 30.59
N ASP A 100 31.44 -12.33 31.24
CA ASP A 100 31.41 -13.70 30.71
C ASP A 100 30.07 -14.04 30.02
N ALA A 101 29.12 -13.11 29.98
CA ALA A 101 27.82 -13.33 29.34
C ALA A 101 27.94 -13.28 27.81
N GLU A 102 27.33 -14.25 27.13
CA GLU A 102 27.30 -14.27 25.67
C GLU A 102 26.43 -13.11 25.14
N PRO A 103 26.93 -12.31 24.17
CA PRO A 103 26.15 -11.23 23.58
C PRO A 103 24.87 -11.73 22.91
N SER A 104 23.79 -10.96 23.05
CA SER A 104 22.54 -11.20 22.33
C SER A 104 22.67 -10.83 20.85
N THR A 105 21.82 -11.40 19.99
CA THR A 105 21.76 -11.03 18.57
C THR A 105 20.38 -10.55 18.15
N ASP A 106 20.33 -9.61 17.20
CA ASP A 106 19.09 -9.09 16.63
C ASP A 106 19.22 -8.86 15.11
N ARG A 107 18.23 -9.33 14.35
CA ARG A 107 18.22 -9.24 12.87
C ARG A 107 17.93 -7.83 12.35
N LEU A 108 17.41 -6.92 13.17
CA LEU A 108 17.32 -5.49 12.84
C LEU A 108 18.71 -4.83 12.77
N LEU A 109 19.72 -5.42 13.41
CA LEU A 109 21.10 -4.92 13.32
C LEU A 109 21.85 -5.47 12.10
N GLY A 110 21.26 -6.41 11.37
CA GLY A 110 21.79 -6.98 10.14
C GLY A 110 21.13 -8.33 9.80
N ASP A 111 21.15 -8.69 8.51
CA ASP A 111 20.62 -9.95 7.97
C ASP A 111 19.15 -10.28 8.38
N PRO A 112 18.14 -9.62 7.75
CA PRO A 112 18.27 -8.76 6.57
C PRO A 112 18.55 -7.28 6.92
N GLY A 113 18.35 -6.86 8.18
CA GLY A 113 18.49 -5.48 8.62
C GLY A 113 17.19 -4.67 8.50
N PRO A 114 17.20 -3.39 8.93
CA PRO A 114 15.99 -2.60 9.16
C PRO A 114 15.48 -1.92 7.88
N PHE A 115 16.19 -2.06 6.77
CA PHE A 115 15.87 -1.41 5.49
C PHE A 115 15.42 -2.40 4.41
N ILE A 116 15.31 -3.68 4.74
CA ILE A 116 14.96 -4.73 3.78
C ILE A 116 13.54 -5.20 4.08
N GLU A 117 12.67 -5.12 3.07
CA GLU A 117 11.32 -5.71 3.09
C GLU A 117 11.30 -7.06 2.38
N ASP A 118 12.10 -7.22 1.32
CA ASP A 118 12.24 -8.44 0.53
C ASP A 118 13.71 -8.60 0.09
N ALA A 119 14.35 -9.68 0.55
CA ALA A 119 15.78 -9.89 0.33
C ALA A 119 16.12 -10.16 -1.14
N ASP A 120 15.26 -10.85 -1.88
CA ASP A 120 15.50 -11.21 -3.28
C ASP A 120 15.40 -10.00 -4.20
N LEU A 121 14.41 -9.14 -3.93
CA LEU A 121 14.25 -7.87 -4.65
C LEU A 121 15.34 -6.87 -4.28
N ALA A 122 15.62 -6.71 -2.98
CA ALA A 122 16.67 -5.79 -2.52
C ALA A 122 18.04 -6.17 -3.08
N SER A 123 18.35 -7.46 -3.17
CA SER A 123 19.60 -7.98 -3.75
C SER A 123 19.88 -7.38 -5.13
N ARG A 124 18.87 -7.17 -5.98
CA ARG A 124 19.06 -6.54 -7.30
C ARG A 124 19.62 -5.12 -7.20
N ALA A 125 19.14 -4.34 -6.24
CA ALA A 125 19.64 -2.99 -6.00
C ALA A 125 21.09 -2.99 -5.48
N PHE A 126 21.42 -3.92 -4.58
CA PHE A 126 22.79 -4.11 -4.09
C PHE A 126 23.80 -4.44 -5.20
N HIS A 127 23.39 -5.19 -6.23
CA HIS A 127 24.24 -5.52 -7.37
C HIS A 127 24.31 -4.40 -8.42
N ALA A 128 23.25 -3.59 -8.54
CA ALA A 128 23.12 -2.61 -9.60
C ALA A 128 23.88 -1.29 -9.34
N MET A 129 24.16 -0.94 -8.09
CA MET A 129 24.75 0.36 -7.75
C MET A 129 25.71 0.31 -6.55
N PRO A 130 26.63 1.27 -6.43
CA PRO A 130 27.52 1.38 -5.28
C PRO A 130 26.75 1.57 -3.96
N LEU A 131 27.31 1.09 -2.85
CA LEU A 131 26.65 1.10 -1.53
C LEU A 131 26.22 2.51 -1.08
N LYS A 132 27.06 3.54 -1.32
CA LYS A 132 26.72 4.93 -0.97
C LYS A 132 25.53 5.46 -1.78
N GLU A 133 25.50 5.16 -3.08
CA GLU A 133 24.35 5.50 -3.92
C GLU A 133 23.08 4.81 -3.40
N LEU A 134 23.18 3.52 -3.08
CA LEU A 134 22.07 2.75 -2.52
C LEU A 134 21.51 3.38 -1.24
N VAL A 135 22.39 3.77 -0.30
CA VAL A 135 21.99 4.47 0.93
C VAL A 135 21.29 5.79 0.63
N ASN A 136 21.84 6.59 -0.27
CA ASN A 136 21.23 7.87 -0.67
C ASN A 136 19.86 7.68 -1.37
N ARG A 137 19.64 6.55 -2.04
CA ARG A 137 18.33 6.19 -2.62
C ARG A 137 17.29 5.91 -1.55
N PHE A 138 17.56 5.04 -0.59
CA PHE A 138 16.55 4.73 0.45
C PHE A 138 16.47 5.79 1.57
N LEU A 139 17.45 6.71 1.68
CA LEU A 139 17.30 7.94 2.48
C LEU A 139 16.17 8.84 1.98
N ASN A 140 15.85 8.75 0.69
CA ASN A 140 14.80 9.51 0.04
C ASN A 140 13.59 8.59 -0.25
N PRO A 141 12.42 8.82 0.38
CA PRO A 141 11.25 7.95 0.20
C PRO A 141 10.82 7.79 -1.28
N ASP A 142 11.13 8.78 -2.11
CA ASP A 142 10.73 8.80 -3.51
C ASP A 142 11.62 7.98 -4.45
N THR A 143 12.83 7.65 -4.01
CA THR A 143 13.81 6.89 -4.78
C THR A 143 14.21 5.58 -4.11
N THR A 144 13.48 5.17 -3.07
CA THR A 144 13.71 3.90 -2.37
C THR A 144 13.61 2.71 -3.34
N PRO A 145 14.63 1.85 -3.44
CA PRO A 145 14.63 0.69 -4.33
C PRO A 145 13.58 -0.35 -3.95
N GLU A 146 13.19 -1.16 -4.94
CA GLU A 146 12.28 -2.29 -4.73
C GLU A 146 12.87 -3.34 -3.78
N GLY A 147 12.03 -3.90 -2.91
CA GLY A 147 12.45 -4.78 -1.83
C GLY A 147 13.07 -4.09 -0.61
N MET A 148 13.22 -2.76 -0.64
CA MET A 148 13.72 -1.98 0.49
C MET A 148 12.66 -1.01 1.04
N ARG A 149 12.84 -0.58 2.28
CA ARG A 149 12.03 0.46 2.93
C ARG A 149 12.80 1.76 3.15
N PRO A 150 12.12 2.92 3.17
CA PRO A 150 12.72 4.21 3.44
C PRO A 150 13.47 4.21 4.77
N ALA A 151 14.56 4.98 4.80
CA ALA A 151 15.41 5.12 5.97
C ALA A 151 14.65 5.58 7.21
N ASP A 152 13.60 6.42 7.07
CA ASP A 152 12.79 6.88 8.20
C ASP A 152 12.17 5.71 8.96
N ALA A 153 11.51 4.80 8.23
CA ALA A 153 10.88 3.63 8.83
C ALA A 153 11.94 2.74 9.45
N GLY A 154 13.01 2.40 8.72
CA GLY A 154 14.11 1.57 9.25
C GLY A 154 14.76 2.14 10.51
N CYS A 155 15.03 3.44 10.52
CA CYS A 155 15.60 4.11 11.67
C CYS A 155 14.62 4.20 12.84
N ALA A 156 13.31 4.29 12.59
CA ALA A 156 12.30 4.22 13.64
C ALA A 156 12.37 2.89 14.41
N ASP A 157 12.48 1.76 13.70
CA ASP A 157 12.63 0.43 14.32
C ASP A 157 13.96 0.29 15.06
N LEU A 158 15.06 0.80 14.50
CA LEU A 158 16.35 0.83 15.20
C LEU A 158 16.29 1.65 16.49
N LEU A 159 15.64 2.82 16.46
CA LEU A 159 15.47 3.67 17.63
C LEU A 159 14.54 3.02 18.67
N ALA A 160 13.51 2.29 18.22
CA ALA A 160 12.64 1.52 19.11
C ALA A 160 13.40 0.38 19.80
N LEU A 161 14.22 -0.37 19.05
CA LEU A 161 15.12 -1.39 19.60
C LEU A 161 16.10 -0.78 20.60
N ALA A 162 16.77 0.31 20.22
CA ALA A 162 17.73 1.00 21.09
C ALA A 162 17.08 1.53 22.38
N ARG A 163 15.82 1.94 22.32
CA ARG A 163 15.05 2.35 23.50
C ARG A 163 14.66 1.17 24.38
N ALA A 164 14.32 0.02 23.79
CA ALA A 164 13.93 -1.18 24.52
C ALA A 164 15.06 -1.76 25.37
N VAL A 165 16.31 -1.56 24.93
CA VAL A 165 17.53 -2.02 25.65
C VAL A 165 18.21 -0.91 26.45
N LEU A 166 17.54 0.23 26.67
CA LEU A 166 18.14 1.35 27.40
C LEU A 166 18.47 0.94 28.84
N PRO A 167 19.74 1.09 29.29
CA PRO A 167 20.15 0.59 30.59
C PRO A 167 19.86 1.60 31.71
N ARG A 168 20.30 1.31 32.94
CA ARG A 168 20.09 2.21 34.08
C ARG A 168 20.98 3.45 33.99
N PRO A 169 20.67 4.54 34.73
CA PRO A 169 21.56 5.68 34.85
C PRO A 169 23.00 5.31 35.20
N GLY A 170 23.97 5.77 34.40
CA GLY A 170 25.39 5.47 34.57
C GLY A 170 25.92 4.34 33.69
N GLU A 171 25.01 3.51 33.17
CA GLU A 171 25.32 2.35 32.35
C GLU A 171 25.22 2.65 30.84
N VAL A 172 25.83 1.77 30.05
CA VAL A 172 25.84 1.78 28.59
C VAL A 172 25.46 0.40 28.07
N HIS A 173 24.47 0.32 27.18
CA HIS A 173 24.19 -0.88 26.39
C HIS A 173 24.80 -0.71 25.01
N LEU A 174 25.56 -1.69 24.53
CA LEU A 174 26.21 -1.61 23.23
C LEU A 174 25.40 -2.34 22.16
N MET A 175 25.15 -1.70 21.03
CA MET A 175 24.57 -2.28 19.83
C MET A 175 25.58 -2.26 18.68
N ILE A 176 25.87 -3.41 18.08
CA ILE A 176 26.87 -3.53 17.00
C ILE A 176 26.17 -3.83 15.68
N THR A 177 26.42 -2.98 14.68
CA THR A 177 25.77 -3.01 13.36
C THR A 177 26.78 -2.74 12.22
N HIS A 178 26.28 -2.35 11.05
CA HIS A 178 27.05 -2.10 9.82
C HIS A 178 27.00 -0.64 9.41
N ASP A 179 27.92 -0.23 8.54
CA ASP A 179 27.92 1.11 7.94
C ASP A 179 26.64 1.43 7.17
N ILE A 180 26.13 0.48 6.38
CA ILE A 180 24.88 0.65 5.63
C ILE A 180 23.65 0.88 6.52
N ILE A 181 23.71 0.44 7.79
CA ILE A 181 22.66 0.65 8.79
C ILE A 181 22.85 1.98 9.52
N LEU A 182 24.09 2.27 9.90
CA LEU A 182 24.43 3.38 10.75
C LEU A 182 24.53 4.71 10.00
N ALA A 183 25.06 4.72 8.77
CA ALA A 183 25.16 5.93 7.94
C ALA A 183 23.82 6.66 7.72
N PRO A 184 22.72 5.99 7.33
CA PRO A 184 21.42 6.66 7.20
C PRO A 184 20.86 7.15 8.53
N LEU A 185 21.08 6.43 9.64
CA LEU A 185 20.70 6.91 10.97
C LEU A 185 21.43 8.21 11.34
N LEU A 186 22.75 8.26 11.11
CA LEU A 186 23.57 9.44 11.36
C LEU A 186 23.14 10.63 10.49
N ALA A 187 22.89 10.41 9.19
CA ALA A 187 22.41 11.45 8.28
C ALA A 187 21.06 12.04 8.74
N LEU A 188 20.10 11.18 9.10
CA LEU A 188 18.79 11.64 9.58
C LEU A 188 18.88 12.35 10.95
N ILE A 189 19.79 11.91 11.84
CA ILE A 189 20.10 12.62 13.09
C ILE A 189 20.71 14.00 12.82
N ALA A 190 21.49 14.14 11.74
CA ALA A 190 22.02 15.41 11.28
C ALA A 190 20.96 16.31 10.61
N GLY A 191 19.78 15.77 10.28
CA GLY A 191 18.73 16.47 9.52
C GLY A 191 18.97 16.46 8.01
N GLU A 192 19.79 15.54 7.51
CA GLU A 192 20.20 15.42 6.13
C GLU A 192 19.61 14.18 5.45
N ARG A 193 19.47 14.24 4.12
CA ARG A 193 18.97 13.14 3.27
C ARG A 193 20.07 12.60 2.33
N ASN A 194 21.32 12.78 2.75
CA ASN A 194 22.51 12.30 2.07
C ASN A 194 23.49 11.77 3.14
N ALA A 195 24.03 10.58 2.95
CA ALA A 195 24.98 9.93 3.86
C ALA A 195 26.46 10.14 3.50
N ASP A 196 26.78 10.87 2.43
CA ASP A 196 28.14 11.01 1.90
C ASP A 196 29.11 11.58 2.94
N HIS A 197 28.63 12.50 3.79
CA HIS A 197 29.37 13.13 4.89
C HIS A 197 29.17 12.45 6.26
N HIS A 198 28.32 11.41 6.33
CA HIS A 198 27.93 10.73 7.57
C HIS A 198 28.31 9.24 7.58
N TRP A 199 29.19 8.84 6.67
CA TRP A 199 29.62 7.45 6.58
C TRP A 199 30.55 7.10 7.75
N PRO A 200 30.20 6.13 8.62
CA PRO A 200 30.95 5.87 9.84
C PRO A 200 32.21 5.04 9.56
N ASP A 201 33.32 5.42 10.19
CA ASP A 201 34.51 4.56 10.30
C ASP A 201 34.24 3.35 11.22
N PHE A 202 35.21 2.45 11.34
CA PHE A 202 35.08 1.29 12.23
C PHE A 202 34.96 1.75 13.70
N LEU A 203 34.05 1.11 14.45
CA LEU A 203 33.68 1.48 15.83
C LEU A 203 33.08 2.88 16.03
N ASP A 204 32.98 3.71 14.99
CA ASP A 204 32.22 4.95 15.07
C ASP A 204 30.71 4.68 15.18
N GLY A 205 29.99 5.67 15.71
CA GLY A 205 28.54 5.65 15.77
C GLY A 205 27.93 6.71 16.66
N VAL A 206 26.82 6.35 17.30
CA VAL A 206 25.96 7.28 18.04
C VAL A 206 25.56 6.73 19.39
N ALA A 207 25.63 7.57 20.42
CA ALA A 207 25.02 7.25 21.71
C ALA A 207 23.64 7.89 21.82
N LEU A 208 22.65 7.08 22.19
CA LEU A 208 21.23 7.43 22.22
C LEU A 208 20.70 7.39 23.65
N ALA A 209 19.90 8.38 24.01
CA ALA A 209 19.10 8.41 25.24
C ALA A 209 17.77 9.14 24.99
N TRP A 210 16.82 9.01 25.92
CA TRP A 210 15.50 9.64 25.80
C TRP A 210 15.22 10.54 27.00
N ASP A 211 14.51 11.65 26.73
CA ASP A 211 13.94 12.56 27.72
C ASP A 211 12.49 12.85 27.32
N GLY A 212 11.55 12.09 27.86
CA GLY A 212 10.16 12.08 27.41
C GLY A 212 10.05 11.73 25.91
N SER A 213 9.59 12.71 25.12
CA SER A 213 9.47 12.61 23.66
C SER A 213 10.68 13.20 22.90
N VAL A 214 11.78 13.50 23.57
CA VAL A 214 13.01 14.02 22.95
C VAL A 214 14.06 12.93 22.91
N LEU A 215 14.58 12.65 21.71
CA LEU A 215 15.76 11.84 21.50
C LEU A 215 17.01 12.69 21.71
N LEU A 216 17.93 12.21 22.53
CA LEU A 216 19.27 12.75 22.71
C LEU A 216 20.24 11.86 21.93
N ALA A 217 20.95 12.43 20.97
CA ALA A 217 21.93 11.72 20.17
C ALA A 217 23.30 12.38 20.33
N VAL A 218 24.32 11.62 20.73
CA VAL A 218 25.71 12.09 20.78
C VAL A 218 26.50 11.45 19.65
N VAL A 219 27.06 12.28 18.76
CA VAL A 219 27.86 11.84 17.61
C VAL A 219 29.13 12.69 17.57
N GLY A 220 30.31 12.05 17.56
CA GLY A 220 31.59 12.75 17.40
C GLY A 220 31.90 13.82 18.46
N GLY A 221 31.25 13.77 19.63
CA GLY A 221 31.35 14.82 20.66
C GLY A 221 30.32 15.95 20.56
N GLU A 222 29.29 15.83 19.72
CA GLU A 222 28.19 16.78 19.64
C GLU A 222 26.90 16.16 20.19
N LEU A 223 26.21 16.86 21.08
CA LEU A 223 24.88 16.47 21.57
C LEU A 223 23.79 17.14 20.72
N ARG A 224 22.93 16.32 20.10
CA ARG A 224 21.75 16.74 19.34
C ARG A 224 20.48 16.36 20.08
N LYS A 225 19.48 17.26 20.05
CA LYS A 225 18.15 17.05 20.63
C LYS A 225 17.13 17.01 19.50
N ILE A 226 16.44 15.88 19.34
CA ILE A 226 15.53 15.66 18.21
C ILE A 226 14.16 15.27 18.75
N GLY A 227 13.08 15.87 18.24
CA GLY A 227 11.73 15.45 18.57
C GLY A 227 11.49 14.01 18.11
N TYR A 228 11.20 13.09 19.02
CA TYR A 228 10.98 11.67 18.70
C TYR A 228 9.74 11.46 17.80
N ALA A 229 8.79 12.40 17.83
CA ALA A 229 7.65 12.42 16.90
C ALA A 229 8.05 12.53 15.42
N ASN A 230 9.24 13.08 15.12
CA ASN A 230 9.77 13.23 13.76
C ASN A 230 10.25 11.91 13.15
N TRP A 231 10.35 10.85 13.96
CA TRP A 231 10.80 9.51 13.55
C TRP A 231 9.63 8.51 13.47
N ARG A 232 8.39 8.98 13.54
CA ARG A 232 7.23 8.12 13.29
C ARG A 232 7.23 7.72 11.82
N GLU A 233 6.87 6.45 11.54
CA GLU A 233 6.58 6.01 10.17
C GLU A 233 5.68 7.05 9.48
N PRO A 234 5.85 7.32 8.18
CA PRO A 234 4.77 7.96 7.44
C PRO A 234 3.51 7.13 7.70
N GLU A 235 2.46 7.77 8.24
CA GLU A 235 1.25 7.09 8.71
C GLU A 235 0.85 6.00 7.71
N PRO A 236 0.63 4.74 8.14
CA PRO A 236 0.35 3.64 7.22
C PRO A 236 -0.82 3.93 6.29
N PHE A 237 -0.88 3.27 5.14
CA PHE A 237 -2.10 3.33 4.35
C PHE A 237 -3.21 2.65 5.16
N ARG A 238 -4.25 3.41 5.51
CA ARG A 238 -5.38 2.93 6.30
C ARG A 238 -6.63 2.93 5.41
N PRO A 239 -6.83 1.90 4.57
CA PRO A 239 -8.09 1.76 3.86
C PRO A 239 -9.21 1.57 4.88
N THR A 240 -10.36 2.18 4.62
CA THR A 240 -11.57 2.01 5.44
C THR A 240 -12.57 1.06 4.77
N THR A 241 -12.37 0.75 3.48
CA THR A 241 -13.30 -0.06 2.69
C THR A 241 -12.62 -1.27 2.04
N LEU A 242 -13.24 -2.43 2.18
CA LEU A 242 -12.84 -3.67 1.53
C LEU A 242 -13.84 -4.03 0.43
N TRP A 243 -13.38 -4.02 -0.82
CA TRP A 243 -14.12 -4.54 -1.97
C TRP A 243 -13.82 -6.03 -2.12
N TRP A 244 -14.72 -6.89 -1.70
CA TRP A 244 -14.47 -8.33 -1.59
C TRP A 244 -15.19 -9.13 -2.67
N LEU A 245 -14.39 -9.72 -3.57
CA LEU A 245 -14.84 -10.78 -4.46
C LEU A 245 -14.87 -12.09 -3.68
N VAL A 246 -16.01 -12.39 -3.07
CA VAL A 246 -16.14 -13.54 -2.17
C VAL A 246 -16.09 -14.88 -2.90
N THR A 247 -16.32 -14.92 -4.20
CA THR A 247 -16.21 -16.12 -5.02
C THR A 247 -15.94 -15.76 -6.48
N ALA A 248 -15.27 -16.66 -7.22
CA ALA A 248 -15.16 -16.55 -8.68
C ALA A 248 -16.34 -17.24 -9.41
N ARG A 249 -17.16 -18.02 -8.71
CA ARG A 249 -18.27 -18.79 -9.30
C ARG A 249 -19.39 -17.86 -9.75
N CYS A 250 -19.95 -18.14 -10.92
CA CYS A 250 -21.10 -17.45 -11.48
C CYS A 250 -21.90 -18.43 -12.35
N ASP A 251 -23.22 -18.31 -12.37
CA ASP A 251 -24.14 -19.14 -13.15
C ASP A 251 -24.58 -18.47 -14.48
N LEU A 252 -23.90 -17.38 -14.85
CA LEU A 252 -24.03 -16.66 -16.11
C LEU A 252 -22.72 -16.67 -16.91
N ALA A 253 -22.80 -16.31 -18.19
CA ALA A 253 -21.70 -16.34 -19.14
C ALA A 253 -21.57 -15.01 -19.90
N CYS A 254 -21.61 -13.89 -19.18
CA CYS A 254 -21.73 -12.55 -19.76
C CYS A 254 -20.60 -12.24 -20.76
N HIS A 255 -20.98 -11.66 -21.91
CA HIS A 255 -20.05 -11.34 -22.98
C HIS A 255 -19.05 -10.22 -22.63
N HIS A 256 -19.34 -9.38 -21.65
CA HIS A 256 -18.48 -8.27 -21.21
C HIS A 256 -17.79 -8.52 -19.86
N CYS A 257 -17.94 -9.72 -19.28
CA CYS A 257 -17.46 -9.99 -17.93
C CYS A 257 -15.95 -9.77 -17.80
N TYR A 258 -15.56 -8.96 -16.81
CA TYR A 258 -14.15 -8.68 -16.54
C TYR A 258 -13.43 -9.83 -15.83
N LEU A 259 -14.14 -10.67 -15.07
CA LEU A 259 -13.55 -11.85 -14.41
C LEU A 259 -13.36 -13.00 -15.38
N ARG A 260 -14.38 -13.28 -16.19
CA ARG A 260 -14.32 -14.36 -17.17
C ARG A 260 -13.36 -13.97 -18.29
N GLY A 261 -12.44 -14.87 -18.63
CA GLY A 261 -11.38 -14.60 -19.61
C GLY A 261 -10.23 -13.75 -19.07
N SER A 262 -10.23 -13.43 -17.77
CA SER A 262 -9.05 -12.93 -17.07
C SER A 262 -8.27 -14.07 -16.43
N SER A 263 -6.98 -13.84 -16.20
CA SER A 263 -6.07 -14.80 -15.57
C SER A 263 -6.21 -14.76 -14.05
N LEU A 264 -7.39 -15.14 -13.54
CA LEU A 264 -7.61 -15.21 -12.10
C LEU A 264 -6.59 -16.16 -11.46
N PRO A 265 -5.94 -15.77 -10.35
CA PRO A 265 -5.11 -16.69 -9.59
C PRO A 265 -5.94 -17.93 -9.21
N SER A 266 -5.30 -19.10 -9.23
CA SER A 266 -5.95 -20.34 -8.83
C SER A 266 -6.32 -20.34 -7.34
N GLY A 267 -7.32 -21.15 -6.99
CA GLY A 267 -7.79 -21.31 -5.63
C GLY A 267 -8.89 -20.31 -5.24
N GLU A 268 -9.83 -20.78 -4.42
CA GLU A 268 -10.83 -19.96 -3.74
C GLU A 268 -10.67 -20.21 -2.23
N MET A 269 -10.64 -19.15 -1.43
CA MET A 269 -10.57 -19.24 0.02
C MET A 269 -11.74 -20.07 0.55
N ASP A 270 -11.41 -21.10 1.31
CA ASP A 270 -12.38 -21.87 2.09
C ASP A 270 -12.96 -21.02 3.24
N THR A 271 -13.89 -21.61 4.01
CA THR A 271 -14.54 -20.90 5.12
C THR A 271 -13.52 -20.42 6.17
N PRO A 272 -12.60 -21.26 6.69
CA PRO A 272 -11.58 -20.80 7.63
C PRO A 272 -10.74 -19.63 7.11
N ALA A 273 -10.25 -19.69 5.87
CA ALA A 273 -9.46 -18.60 5.28
C ALA A 273 -10.28 -17.31 5.11
N ALA A 274 -11.57 -17.42 4.72
CA ALA A 274 -12.45 -16.26 4.63
C ALA A 274 -12.72 -15.63 6.01
N LEU A 275 -12.88 -16.43 7.06
CA LEU A 275 -13.03 -15.94 8.43
C LEU A 275 -11.77 -15.27 8.95
N ASP A 276 -10.58 -15.81 8.63
CA ASP A 276 -9.32 -15.14 8.94
C ASP A 276 -9.18 -13.81 8.17
N ALA A 277 -9.63 -13.75 6.92
CA ALA A 277 -9.64 -12.52 6.14
C ALA A 277 -10.48 -11.41 6.81
N VAL A 278 -11.64 -11.76 7.38
CA VAL A 278 -12.46 -10.82 8.19
C VAL A 278 -11.68 -10.31 9.40
N ARG A 279 -11.03 -11.21 10.14
CA ARG A 279 -10.20 -10.84 11.31
C ARG A 279 -9.06 -9.90 10.92
N GLN A 280 -8.35 -10.21 9.83
CA GLN A 280 -7.26 -9.38 9.33
C GLN A 280 -7.76 -8.00 8.86
N ALA A 281 -8.89 -7.94 8.15
CA ALA A 281 -9.51 -6.70 7.71
C ALA A 281 -9.88 -5.78 8.89
N ALA A 282 -10.53 -6.32 9.92
CA ALA A 282 -10.88 -5.56 11.11
C ALA A 282 -9.63 -5.06 11.86
N ALA A 283 -8.61 -5.91 12.02
CA ALA A 283 -7.34 -5.52 12.64
C ALA A 283 -6.58 -4.43 11.85
N ALA A 284 -6.81 -4.35 10.54
CA ALA A 284 -6.26 -3.31 9.67
C ALA A 284 -7.07 -2.00 9.67
N GLY A 285 -8.20 -1.94 10.39
CA GLY A 285 -9.06 -0.75 10.45
C GLY A 285 -10.06 -0.61 9.30
N ILE A 286 -10.37 -1.70 8.59
CA ILE A 286 -11.49 -1.71 7.65
C ILE A 286 -12.79 -1.55 8.44
N GLU A 287 -13.65 -0.66 7.98
CA GLU A 287 -14.95 -0.36 8.58
C GLU A 287 -16.10 -0.84 7.69
N LYS A 288 -15.89 -0.83 6.37
CA LYS A 288 -16.93 -1.06 5.35
C LYS A 288 -16.53 -2.19 4.44
N VAL A 289 -17.48 -3.06 4.12
CA VAL A 289 -17.33 -4.12 3.13
C VAL A 289 -18.31 -3.91 1.98
N HIS A 290 -17.82 -4.09 0.76
CA HIS A 290 -18.63 -4.17 -0.45
C HIS A 290 -18.46 -5.56 -1.04
N LEU A 291 -19.54 -6.32 -1.16
CA LEU A 291 -19.51 -7.71 -1.62
C LEU A 291 -19.78 -7.80 -3.12
N THR A 292 -18.98 -8.60 -3.81
CA THR A 292 -19.12 -8.91 -5.23
C THR A 292 -18.48 -10.28 -5.49
N GLY A 293 -18.14 -10.59 -6.74
CA GLY A 293 -17.48 -11.82 -7.14
C GLY A 293 -17.86 -12.16 -8.57
N GLY A 294 -18.00 -13.45 -8.86
CA GLY A 294 -18.83 -13.90 -9.97
C GLY A 294 -20.31 -13.68 -9.65
N GLU A 295 -20.83 -14.38 -8.64
CA GLU A 295 -22.13 -14.15 -8.01
C GLU A 295 -22.03 -14.51 -6.52
N PRO A 296 -22.09 -13.53 -5.60
CA PRO A 296 -21.93 -13.77 -4.15
C PRO A 296 -22.88 -14.84 -3.61
N PHE A 297 -24.12 -14.87 -4.08
CA PHE A 297 -25.15 -15.77 -3.57
C PHE A 297 -24.99 -17.24 -3.97
N LEU A 298 -23.97 -17.57 -4.79
CA LEU A 298 -23.55 -18.96 -5.03
C LEU A 298 -22.57 -19.50 -3.99
N ARG A 299 -22.18 -18.67 -3.01
CA ARG A 299 -21.30 -19.08 -1.91
C ARG A 299 -22.14 -19.58 -0.73
N SER A 300 -22.06 -20.88 -0.45
CA SER A 300 -22.90 -21.57 0.54
C SER A 300 -22.66 -21.11 1.98
N ASP A 301 -21.45 -20.67 2.30
CA ASP A 301 -21.03 -20.16 3.61
C ASP A 301 -21.10 -18.62 3.71
N LEU A 302 -21.77 -17.94 2.76
CA LEU A 302 -21.87 -16.47 2.77
C LEU A 302 -22.52 -15.95 4.06
N GLY A 303 -23.55 -16.62 4.58
CA GLY A 303 -24.17 -16.24 5.86
C GLY A 303 -23.18 -16.22 7.02
N THR A 304 -22.32 -17.24 7.12
CA THR A 304 -21.24 -17.32 8.12
C THR A 304 -20.25 -16.16 7.99
N ILE A 305 -19.89 -15.79 6.77
CA ILE A 305 -18.98 -14.65 6.50
C ILE A 305 -19.64 -13.33 6.91
N LEU A 306 -20.93 -13.14 6.59
CA LEU A 306 -21.68 -11.94 6.97
C LEU A 306 -21.78 -11.77 8.49
N ASP A 307 -22.02 -12.86 9.22
CA ASP A 307 -22.05 -12.84 10.68
C ASP A 307 -20.68 -12.50 11.27
N ALA A 308 -19.59 -13.01 10.69
CA ALA A 308 -18.25 -12.67 11.10
C ALA A 308 -17.91 -11.19 10.84
N ILE A 309 -18.28 -10.65 9.67
CA ILE A 309 -18.10 -9.23 9.34
C ILE A 309 -18.79 -8.35 10.38
N ARG A 310 -20.06 -8.68 10.72
CA ARG A 310 -20.83 -7.95 11.72
C ARG A 310 -20.23 -8.07 13.12
N ALA A 311 -19.82 -9.27 13.53
CA ALA A 311 -19.19 -9.51 14.82
C ALA A 311 -17.85 -8.76 14.98
N ALA A 312 -17.15 -8.53 13.87
CA ALA A 312 -15.93 -7.74 13.83
C ALA A 312 -16.17 -6.21 13.81
N GLY A 313 -17.43 -5.76 13.87
CA GLY A 313 -17.80 -4.34 13.89
C GLY A 313 -17.80 -3.65 12.52
N MET A 314 -17.66 -4.41 11.43
CA MET A 314 -17.71 -3.89 10.05
C MET A 314 -19.14 -3.91 9.50
N ILE A 315 -19.40 -3.01 8.53
CA ILE A 315 -20.72 -2.86 7.91
C ILE A 315 -20.66 -3.26 6.43
N VAL A 316 -21.63 -4.07 5.98
CA VAL A 316 -21.79 -4.37 4.55
C VAL A 316 -22.60 -3.25 3.89
N THR A 317 -21.90 -2.39 3.16
CA THR A 317 -22.48 -1.18 2.56
C THR A 317 -23.01 -1.38 1.15
N GLY A 318 -22.53 -2.43 0.47
CA GLY A 318 -22.92 -2.72 -0.91
C GLY A 318 -22.83 -4.19 -1.27
N VAL A 319 -23.74 -4.66 -2.13
CA VAL A 319 -23.70 -6.01 -2.71
C VAL A 319 -23.98 -5.93 -4.20
N GLU A 320 -23.06 -6.40 -5.03
CA GLU A 320 -23.27 -6.58 -6.46
C GLU A 320 -23.82 -7.98 -6.75
N THR A 321 -24.90 -8.07 -7.53
CA THR A 321 -25.55 -9.34 -7.86
C THR A 321 -26.17 -9.34 -9.26
N ASN A 322 -26.24 -10.52 -9.85
CA ASN A 322 -26.97 -10.79 -11.09
C ASN A 322 -28.49 -10.96 -10.88
N GLY A 323 -28.96 -10.93 -9.62
CA GLY A 323 -30.38 -11.00 -9.27
C GLY A 323 -31.00 -12.40 -9.34
N GLY A 324 -30.22 -13.44 -9.66
CA GLY A 324 -30.73 -14.79 -9.89
C GLY A 324 -31.03 -15.61 -8.63
N HIS A 325 -30.43 -15.25 -7.50
CA HIS A 325 -30.36 -16.09 -6.27
C HIS A 325 -30.73 -15.34 -4.98
N LEU A 326 -31.51 -14.25 -5.09
CA LEU A 326 -31.96 -13.47 -3.94
C LEU A 326 -33.14 -14.14 -3.23
N ALA A 327 -32.86 -15.10 -2.35
CA ALA A 327 -33.87 -15.72 -1.50
C ALA A 327 -34.19 -14.83 -0.27
N PRO A 328 -35.44 -14.81 0.23
CA PRO A 328 -35.80 -14.05 1.42
C PRO A 328 -34.95 -14.36 2.66
N THR A 329 -34.54 -15.63 2.82
CA THR A 329 -33.67 -16.07 3.92
C THR A 329 -32.30 -15.42 3.89
N VAL A 330 -31.77 -15.16 2.69
CA VAL A 330 -30.47 -14.49 2.50
C VAL A 330 -30.60 -12.98 2.67
N LEU A 331 -31.72 -12.39 2.24
CA LEU A 331 -32.00 -10.96 2.46
C LEU A 331 -32.05 -10.60 3.96
N ALA A 332 -32.53 -11.51 4.81
CA ALA A 332 -32.56 -11.34 6.25
C ALA A 332 -31.16 -11.18 6.88
N CYS A 333 -30.09 -11.55 6.18
CA CYS A 333 -28.72 -11.33 6.62
C CYS A 333 -28.24 -9.88 6.44
N PHE A 334 -28.99 -9.04 5.72
CA PHE A 334 -28.64 -7.64 5.43
C PHE A 334 -29.61 -6.66 6.09
N ARG A 335 -29.14 -5.43 6.33
CA ARG A 335 -29.94 -4.36 6.93
C ARG A 335 -30.28 -3.30 5.88
N PRO A 336 -31.57 -3.01 5.62
CA PRO A 336 -31.97 -2.04 4.60
C PRO A 336 -31.38 -0.64 4.75
N GLN A 337 -31.10 -0.22 6.00
CA GLN A 337 -30.54 1.10 6.31
C GLN A 337 -29.03 1.17 6.04
N GLU A 338 -28.35 0.04 5.95
CA GLU A 338 -26.89 -0.06 5.83
C GLU A 338 -26.45 -0.49 4.43
N THR A 339 -27.24 -1.33 3.74
CA THR A 339 -26.83 -2.02 2.51
C THR A 339 -27.57 -1.51 1.27
N ILE A 340 -26.80 -1.18 0.22
CA ILE A 340 -27.32 -0.89 -1.13
C ILE A 340 -27.08 -2.11 -2.03
N PHE A 341 -28.11 -2.53 -2.78
CA PHE A 341 -27.98 -3.60 -3.77
C PHE A 341 -27.71 -3.02 -5.16
N PHE A 342 -26.61 -3.46 -5.77
CA PHE A 342 -26.23 -3.13 -7.14
C PHE A 342 -26.63 -4.29 -8.05
N VAL A 343 -27.80 -4.17 -8.69
CA VAL A 343 -28.37 -5.23 -9.51
C VAL A 343 -27.95 -5.05 -10.96
N SER A 344 -27.29 -6.06 -11.50
CA SER A 344 -26.82 -6.07 -12.89
C SER A 344 -27.98 -6.18 -13.89
N PHE A 345 -28.16 -5.16 -14.74
CA PHE A 345 -29.12 -5.19 -15.85
C PHE A 345 -28.54 -4.49 -17.08
N ASP A 346 -28.62 -5.12 -18.25
CA ASP A 346 -27.92 -4.63 -19.46
C ASP A 346 -28.86 -4.06 -20.53
N GLY A 347 -30.16 -4.06 -20.28
CA GLY A 347 -31.11 -3.33 -21.08
C GLY A 347 -32.32 -4.13 -21.54
N ALA A 348 -33.37 -3.40 -21.83
CA ALA A 348 -34.66 -3.93 -22.28
C ALA A 348 -34.49 -4.79 -23.56
N GLY A 349 -35.01 -6.01 -23.54
CA GLY A 349 -35.00 -6.94 -24.67
C GLY A 349 -33.64 -7.55 -25.06
N VAL A 350 -32.52 -7.04 -24.51
CA VAL A 350 -31.15 -7.46 -24.90
C VAL A 350 -30.37 -8.11 -23.77
N HIS A 351 -30.82 -7.99 -22.52
CA HIS A 351 -30.09 -8.46 -21.34
C HIS A 351 -29.73 -9.96 -21.40
N ASP A 352 -30.68 -10.84 -21.71
CA ASP A 352 -30.47 -12.29 -21.77
C ASP A 352 -29.36 -12.68 -22.75
N ALA A 353 -29.38 -12.07 -23.94
CA ALA A 353 -28.39 -12.31 -24.98
C ALA A 353 -26.99 -11.83 -24.56
N ILE A 354 -26.89 -10.77 -23.76
CA ILE A 354 -25.62 -10.23 -23.27
C ILE A 354 -25.07 -11.05 -22.10
N ARG A 355 -25.95 -11.49 -21.19
CA ARG A 355 -25.60 -12.28 -20.00
C ARG A 355 -25.46 -13.79 -20.28
N GLY A 356 -25.91 -14.24 -21.45
CA GLY A 356 -25.77 -15.61 -21.94
C GLY A 356 -26.74 -16.60 -21.31
N ARG A 357 -27.90 -16.13 -20.81
CA ARG A 357 -28.92 -16.99 -20.19
C ARG A 357 -30.34 -16.45 -20.38
N THR A 358 -31.17 -17.26 -21.03
CA THR A 358 -32.61 -16.98 -21.18
C THR A 358 -33.31 -16.93 -19.81
N GLY A 359 -34.23 -15.98 -19.65
CA GLY A 359 -34.98 -15.71 -18.43
C GLY A 359 -34.19 -14.94 -17.37
N SER A 360 -33.00 -14.42 -17.67
CA SER A 360 -32.20 -13.65 -16.69
C SER A 360 -32.80 -12.25 -16.44
N ALA A 361 -33.37 -11.61 -17.46
CA ALA A 361 -34.03 -10.31 -17.34
C ALA A 361 -35.24 -10.37 -16.38
N GLU A 362 -36.05 -11.42 -16.49
CA GLU A 362 -37.20 -11.62 -15.61
C GLU A 362 -36.78 -11.87 -14.15
N LYS A 363 -35.64 -12.57 -13.94
CA LYS A 363 -35.08 -12.76 -12.60
C LYS A 363 -34.63 -11.43 -12.01
N VAL A 364 -33.96 -10.59 -12.79
CA VAL A 364 -33.57 -9.25 -12.38
C VAL A 364 -34.78 -8.39 -12.00
N GLU A 365 -35.84 -8.40 -12.81
CA GLU A 365 -37.06 -7.65 -12.49
C GLU A 365 -37.71 -8.12 -11.17
N ARG A 366 -37.82 -9.44 -10.96
CA ARG A 366 -38.32 -10.00 -9.70
C ARG A 366 -37.43 -9.59 -8.52
N ALA A 367 -36.12 -9.72 -8.67
CA ALA A 367 -35.15 -9.31 -7.65
C ALA A 367 -35.29 -7.84 -7.24
N ILE A 368 -35.40 -6.93 -8.21
CA ILE A 368 -35.58 -5.50 -7.94
C ILE A 368 -36.87 -5.26 -7.14
N ARG A 369 -37.98 -5.89 -7.55
CA ARG A 369 -39.26 -5.77 -6.84
C ARG A 369 -39.17 -6.28 -5.40
N ASP A 370 -38.55 -7.44 -5.19
CA ASP A 370 -38.44 -8.06 -3.86
C ASP A 370 -37.51 -7.28 -2.93
N LEU A 371 -36.39 -6.76 -3.45
CA LEU A 371 -35.49 -5.87 -2.72
C LEU A 371 -36.21 -4.58 -2.30
N ARG A 372 -36.96 -3.96 -3.21
CA ARG A 372 -37.72 -2.73 -2.94
C ARG A 372 -38.81 -2.95 -1.90
N ARG A 373 -39.57 -4.06 -2.00
CA ARG A 373 -40.57 -4.45 -1.00
C ARG A 373 -39.96 -4.68 0.38
N SER A 374 -38.73 -5.16 0.42
CA SER A 374 -37.96 -5.37 1.66
C SER A 374 -37.29 -4.09 2.19
N GLY A 375 -37.54 -2.94 1.56
CA GLY A 375 -37.04 -1.64 2.00
C GLY A 375 -35.61 -1.31 1.56
N PHE A 376 -34.94 -2.18 0.79
CA PHE A 376 -33.57 -1.93 0.34
C PHE A 376 -33.52 -0.85 -0.74
N ARG A 377 -32.41 -0.11 -0.73
CA ARG A 377 -32.02 0.77 -1.84
C ARG A 377 -31.44 -0.09 -2.96
N VAL A 378 -31.95 0.10 -4.18
CA VAL A 378 -31.56 -0.63 -5.38
C VAL A 378 -30.98 0.35 -6.40
N VAL A 379 -29.76 0.05 -6.83
CA VAL A 379 -29.09 0.73 -7.94
C VAL A 379 -28.90 -0.28 -9.05
N VAL A 380 -29.35 0.05 -10.25
CA VAL A 380 -29.10 -0.80 -11.42
C VAL A 380 -27.73 -0.49 -11.99
N GLN A 381 -26.96 -1.53 -12.32
CA GLN A 381 -25.65 -1.40 -12.95
C GLN A 381 -25.68 -2.01 -14.35
N THR A 382 -25.40 -1.17 -15.34
CA THR A 382 -25.39 -1.49 -16.77
C THR A 382 -24.00 -1.31 -17.34
N THR A 383 -23.51 -2.34 -18.03
CA THR A 383 -22.32 -2.21 -18.87
C THR A 383 -22.77 -1.78 -20.28
N LEU A 384 -22.43 -0.56 -20.68
CA LEU A 384 -22.72 -0.04 -22.01
C LEU A 384 -21.80 -0.67 -23.04
N THR A 385 -22.40 -1.29 -24.05
CA THR A 385 -21.73 -2.03 -25.11
C THR A 385 -22.32 -1.65 -26.47
N ALA A 386 -21.61 -1.97 -27.56
CA ALA A 386 -22.16 -1.89 -28.91
C ALA A 386 -23.44 -2.74 -29.11
N LYS A 387 -23.68 -3.75 -28.26
CA LYS A 387 -24.83 -4.67 -28.37
C LYS A 387 -26.10 -4.18 -27.68
N ASN A 388 -26.02 -3.26 -26.72
CA ASN A 388 -27.18 -2.71 -26.00
C ASN A 388 -27.37 -1.21 -26.17
N VAL A 389 -26.47 -0.52 -26.87
CA VAL A 389 -26.55 0.94 -27.04
C VAL A 389 -27.91 1.43 -27.54
N ALA A 390 -28.53 0.69 -28.48
CA ALA A 390 -29.85 1.03 -29.01
C ALA A 390 -30.99 0.89 -28.00
N ALA A 391 -30.82 0.05 -26.97
CA ALA A 391 -31.85 -0.23 -25.96
C ALA A 391 -31.83 0.75 -24.78
N MET A 392 -30.87 1.68 -24.70
CA MET A 392 -30.66 2.49 -23.49
C MET A 392 -31.83 3.44 -23.18
N THR A 393 -32.51 3.98 -24.19
CA THR A 393 -33.70 4.83 -23.98
C THR A 393 -34.88 4.04 -23.39
N ASP A 394 -35.13 2.83 -23.90
CA ASP A 394 -36.21 1.98 -23.36
C ASP A 394 -35.82 1.40 -22.00
N THR A 395 -34.53 1.14 -21.79
CA THR A 395 -33.99 0.78 -20.48
C THR A 395 -34.23 1.90 -19.46
N PHE A 396 -33.95 3.16 -19.80
CA PHE A 396 -34.23 4.31 -18.93
C PHE A 396 -35.70 4.37 -18.49
N LYS A 397 -36.64 4.18 -19.42
CA LYS A 397 -38.09 4.15 -19.12
C LYS A 397 -38.41 2.98 -18.17
N LEU A 398 -37.93 1.79 -18.49
CA LEU A 398 -38.16 0.60 -17.67
C LEU A 398 -37.63 0.75 -16.24
N LEU A 399 -36.44 1.34 -16.07
CA LEU A 399 -35.87 1.60 -14.75
C LEU A 399 -36.68 2.64 -13.96
N THR A 400 -37.24 3.64 -14.65
CA THR A 400 -38.17 4.60 -14.05
C THR A 400 -39.44 3.90 -13.58
N ASP A 401 -40.03 3.03 -14.41
CA ASP A 401 -41.24 2.26 -14.08
C ASP A 401 -41.00 1.30 -12.90
N TRP A 402 -39.81 0.69 -12.83
CA TRP A 402 -39.39 -0.14 -11.70
C TRP A 402 -39.08 0.65 -10.43
N CYS A 403 -39.13 1.99 -10.49
CA CYS A 403 -38.90 2.89 -9.38
C CYS A 403 -37.57 2.59 -8.65
N VAL A 404 -36.50 2.31 -9.39
CA VAL A 404 -35.16 2.10 -8.83
C VAL A 404 -34.62 3.41 -8.24
N GLN A 405 -33.71 3.34 -7.28
CA GLN A 405 -33.17 4.54 -6.63
C GLN A 405 -31.90 5.08 -7.29
N GLY A 406 -31.30 4.31 -8.19
CA GLY A 406 -30.18 4.79 -9.00
C GLY A 406 -29.90 3.94 -10.23
N TRP A 407 -29.19 4.54 -11.19
CA TRP A 407 -28.70 3.86 -12.38
C TRP A 407 -27.24 4.23 -12.65
N ARG A 408 -26.39 3.20 -12.75
CA ARG A 408 -24.99 3.29 -13.14
C ARG A 408 -24.81 2.75 -14.54
N LEU A 409 -24.37 3.60 -15.45
CA LEU A 409 -24.06 3.24 -16.82
C LEU A 409 -22.55 3.41 -17.05
N PHE A 410 -21.81 2.32 -17.14
CA PHE A 410 -20.35 2.32 -17.33
C PHE A 410 -19.94 1.70 -18.65
N PRO A 411 -18.84 2.15 -19.29
CA PRO A 411 -18.34 1.51 -20.49
C PRO A 411 -17.74 0.13 -20.19
N VAL A 412 -17.65 -0.71 -21.21
CA VAL A 412 -16.85 -1.94 -21.16
C VAL A 412 -15.39 -1.58 -20.93
N ALA A 413 -14.81 -2.06 -19.82
CA ALA A 413 -13.37 -2.04 -19.63
C ALA A 413 -12.70 -3.10 -20.53
N PRO A 414 -11.52 -2.85 -21.12
CA PRO A 414 -10.84 -3.77 -22.05
C PRO A 414 -10.15 -4.94 -21.34
N ILE A 415 -10.82 -5.55 -20.38
CA ILE A 415 -10.33 -6.62 -19.49
C ILE A 415 -11.22 -7.85 -19.62
N GLY A 416 -10.68 -9.04 -19.36
CA GLY A 416 -11.44 -10.30 -19.49
C GLY A 416 -12.08 -10.45 -20.87
N LYS A 417 -13.37 -10.78 -20.92
CA LYS A 417 -14.14 -10.84 -22.17
C LYS A 417 -14.39 -9.46 -22.80
N GLY A 418 -14.28 -8.38 -22.03
CA GLY A 418 -14.37 -6.99 -22.50
C GLY A 418 -13.24 -6.58 -23.45
N ARG A 419 -12.17 -7.38 -23.57
CA ARG A 419 -11.11 -7.20 -24.58
C ARG A 419 -11.61 -7.29 -26.02
N ASN A 420 -12.79 -7.88 -26.25
CA ASN A 420 -13.35 -7.94 -27.58
C ASN A 420 -13.71 -6.53 -28.08
N PRO A 421 -13.01 -6.01 -29.11
CA PRO A 421 -13.23 -4.63 -29.58
C PRO A 421 -14.64 -4.41 -30.11
N CYS A 422 -15.32 -5.45 -30.61
CA CYS A 422 -16.70 -5.37 -31.10
C CYS A 422 -17.73 -5.09 -30.00
N LEU A 423 -17.33 -5.12 -28.73
CA LEU A 423 -18.19 -4.73 -27.61
C LEU A 423 -18.04 -3.26 -27.22
N ARG A 424 -16.91 -2.63 -27.55
CA ARG A 424 -16.60 -1.25 -27.15
C ARG A 424 -17.24 -0.27 -28.12
N LEU A 425 -17.68 0.87 -27.59
CA LEU A 425 -18.08 2.03 -28.37
C LEU A 425 -16.85 2.93 -28.61
N SER A 426 -16.90 3.76 -29.65
CA SER A 426 -16.03 4.93 -29.70
C SER A 426 -16.42 5.92 -28.61
N ALA A 427 -15.49 6.76 -28.16
CA ALA A 427 -15.75 7.80 -27.17
C ALA A 427 -16.89 8.75 -27.62
N ASP A 428 -16.95 9.10 -28.90
CA ASP A 428 -18.00 9.96 -29.45
C ASP A 428 -19.39 9.28 -29.41
N ALA A 429 -19.45 7.96 -29.69
CA ALA A 429 -20.69 7.20 -29.61
C ALA A 429 -21.17 7.01 -28.15
N GLU A 430 -20.24 6.72 -27.23
CA GLU A 430 -20.54 6.69 -25.79
C GLU A 430 -21.05 8.05 -25.30
N GLY A 431 -20.36 9.13 -25.67
CA GLY A 431 -20.74 10.49 -25.30
C GLY A 431 -22.14 10.86 -25.79
N LEU A 432 -22.51 10.47 -27.01
CA LEU A 432 -23.86 10.68 -27.54
C LEU A 432 -24.93 9.97 -26.70
N VAL A 433 -24.65 8.76 -26.22
CA VAL A 433 -25.56 8.02 -25.35
C VAL A 433 -25.71 8.71 -24.00
N TYR A 434 -24.59 9.10 -23.38
CA TYR A 434 -24.60 9.85 -22.13
C TYR A 434 -25.38 11.16 -22.24
N SER A 435 -25.18 11.92 -23.31
CA SER A 435 -25.97 13.12 -23.60
C SER A 435 -27.47 12.81 -23.65
N ARG A 436 -27.88 11.80 -24.40
CA ARG A 436 -29.31 11.45 -24.56
C ARG A 436 -29.94 11.01 -23.24
N ILE A 437 -29.22 10.21 -22.46
CA ILE A 437 -29.69 9.76 -21.14
C ILE A 437 -29.75 10.92 -20.16
N LEU A 438 -28.76 11.82 -20.16
CA LEU A 438 -28.77 13.02 -19.34
C LEU A 438 -29.98 13.90 -19.65
N ASP A 439 -30.26 14.16 -20.93
CA ASP A 439 -31.42 14.96 -21.36
C ASP A 439 -32.74 14.31 -20.95
N ALA A 440 -32.89 13.01 -21.16
CA ALA A 440 -34.08 12.27 -20.76
C ALA A 440 -34.27 12.27 -19.23
N TRP A 441 -33.18 12.11 -18.47
CA TRP A 441 -33.19 12.14 -17.02
C TRP A 441 -33.56 13.50 -16.45
N ILE A 442 -33.03 14.59 -17.02
CA ILE A 442 -33.41 15.97 -16.67
C ILE A 442 -34.89 16.21 -17.00
N ALA A 443 -35.33 15.88 -18.21
CA ALA A 443 -36.71 16.07 -18.65
C ALA A 443 -37.73 15.31 -17.79
N ALA A 444 -37.33 14.14 -17.26
CA ALA A 444 -38.14 13.34 -16.34
C ALA A 444 -38.10 13.82 -14.88
N GLY A 445 -37.45 14.96 -14.58
CA GLY A 445 -37.38 15.50 -13.23
C GLY A 445 -36.44 14.73 -12.31
N ARG A 446 -35.36 14.15 -12.85
CA ARG A 446 -34.30 13.44 -12.10
C ARG A 446 -34.85 12.29 -11.23
N PRO A 447 -35.50 11.28 -11.84
CA PRO A 447 -36.27 10.26 -11.11
C PRO A 447 -35.45 9.43 -10.11
N PHE A 448 -34.15 9.28 -10.34
CA PHE A 448 -33.22 8.47 -9.54
C PHE A 448 -31.80 9.05 -9.56
N ASP A 449 -30.89 8.54 -8.72
CA ASP A 449 -29.47 8.89 -8.77
C ASP A 449 -28.82 8.39 -10.07
N LEU A 450 -27.94 9.17 -10.69
CA LEU A 450 -27.39 8.86 -12.00
C LEU A 450 -25.85 8.86 -11.97
N TRP A 451 -25.27 7.80 -12.52
CA TRP A 451 -23.84 7.75 -12.86
C TRP A 451 -23.67 7.47 -14.35
N LEU A 452 -22.94 8.35 -15.03
CA LEU A 452 -22.55 8.20 -16.44
C LEU A 452 -21.04 8.07 -16.50
N GLY A 453 -20.54 6.83 -16.51
CA GLY A 453 -19.12 6.55 -16.44
C GLY A 453 -18.46 7.26 -15.25
N SER A 454 -17.31 7.88 -15.52
CA SER A 454 -16.65 8.84 -14.64
C SER A 454 -16.96 10.30 -15.00
N LEU A 455 -17.90 10.55 -15.93
CA LEU A 455 -18.27 11.90 -16.36
C LEU A 455 -19.19 12.59 -15.36
N LEU A 456 -20.17 11.86 -14.80
CA LEU A 456 -21.18 12.39 -13.87
C LEU A 456 -21.45 11.39 -12.74
N THR A 457 -21.52 11.91 -11.52
CA THR A 457 -22.10 11.27 -10.35
C THR A 457 -23.07 12.24 -9.69
N HIS A 458 -24.37 12.01 -9.77
CA HIS A 458 -25.37 12.82 -9.07
C HIS A 458 -26.15 11.98 -8.07
N ARG A 459 -26.26 12.47 -6.83
CA ARG A 459 -27.05 11.85 -5.76
C ARG A 459 -28.15 12.80 -5.28
N ARG A 460 -29.39 12.31 -5.19
CA ARG A 460 -30.53 13.11 -4.72
C ARG A 460 -30.42 13.52 -3.25
N GLU A 461 -29.75 12.72 -2.42
CA GLU A 461 -29.56 12.96 -0.99
C GLU A 461 -28.07 12.91 -0.64
N GLY A 462 -27.55 14.05 -0.19
CA GLY A 462 -26.14 14.28 0.10
C GLY A 462 -25.66 15.46 -0.72
N GLY A 463 -25.44 16.61 -0.08
CA GLY A 463 -25.03 17.84 -0.76
C GLY A 463 -23.83 17.58 -1.66
N ASP A 464 -24.04 17.76 -2.96
CA ASP A 464 -22.95 17.76 -3.94
C ASP A 464 -22.05 18.94 -3.56
N ASP A 465 -20.82 18.64 -3.13
CA ASP A 465 -19.79 19.66 -2.95
C ASP A 465 -19.40 20.16 -4.35
N PRO A 466 -19.72 21.43 -4.70
CA PRO A 466 -19.46 21.98 -6.03
C PRO A 466 -17.98 21.98 -6.43
N THR A 467 -17.10 21.88 -5.44
CA THR A 467 -15.65 21.94 -5.61
C THR A 467 -15.03 20.57 -5.86
N ARG A 468 -15.82 19.50 -5.71
CA ARG A 468 -15.33 18.13 -5.81
C ARG A 468 -15.56 17.60 -7.22
N PRO A 469 -14.53 17.06 -7.88
CA PRO A 469 -14.70 16.58 -9.25
C PRO A 469 -15.68 15.39 -9.30
N PRO A 470 -16.44 15.22 -10.40
CA PRO A 470 -17.62 14.34 -10.47
C PRO A 470 -17.29 12.86 -10.28
N PHE A 471 -16.01 12.47 -10.37
CA PHE A 471 -15.56 11.14 -10.03
C PHE A 471 -14.07 11.15 -9.61
N VAL A 472 -13.80 10.85 -8.34
CA VAL A 472 -12.45 10.50 -7.86
C VAL A 472 -12.40 9.01 -7.62
N CYS A 473 -11.46 8.32 -8.27
CA CYS A 473 -11.23 6.91 -8.03
C CYS A 473 -10.73 6.70 -6.59
N ASN A 474 -11.51 6.02 -5.75
CA ASN A 474 -11.17 5.79 -4.34
C ASN A 474 -10.33 4.52 -4.11
N TYR A 475 -10.11 3.71 -5.15
CA TYR A 475 -9.25 2.53 -5.09
C TYR A 475 -7.81 2.93 -4.82
N ALA A 476 -7.19 2.25 -3.84
CA ALA A 476 -5.89 2.58 -3.26
C ALA A 476 -5.78 3.97 -2.57
N ALA A 477 -6.92 4.66 -2.36
CA ALA A 477 -7.01 5.88 -1.54
C ALA A 477 -7.81 5.66 -0.24
N SER A 478 -8.90 4.91 -0.32
CA SER A 478 -9.67 4.45 0.86
C SER A 478 -10.15 3.01 0.74
N THR A 479 -9.99 2.41 -0.44
CA THR A 479 -10.55 1.10 -0.79
C THR A 479 -9.45 0.16 -1.28
N ILE A 480 -9.46 -1.08 -0.80
CA ILE A 480 -8.66 -2.19 -1.33
C ILE A 480 -9.58 -3.29 -1.84
N THR A 481 -9.07 -4.18 -2.68
CA THR A 481 -9.81 -5.33 -3.19
C THR A 481 -9.22 -6.64 -2.67
N LEU A 482 -10.08 -7.53 -2.17
CA LEU A 482 -9.75 -8.91 -1.83
C LEU A 482 -10.34 -9.85 -2.87
N LEU A 483 -9.46 -10.63 -3.52
CA LEU A 483 -9.84 -11.59 -4.55
C LEU A 483 -10.28 -12.93 -3.94
N PRO A 484 -10.97 -13.80 -4.71
CA PRO A 484 -11.40 -15.11 -4.21
C PRO A 484 -10.23 -15.97 -3.73
N SER A 485 -9.06 -15.83 -4.35
CA SER A 485 -7.83 -16.54 -4.00
C SER A 485 -7.13 -16.02 -2.74
N GLY A 486 -7.62 -14.94 -2.13
CA GLY A 486 -7.00 -14.31 -0.98
C GLY A 486 -5.98 -13.21 -1.30
N HIS A 487 -5.71 -12.93 -2.59
CA HIS A 487 -4.85 -11.82 -3.00
C HIS A 487 -5.46 -10.47 -2.65
N VAL A 488 -4.63 -9.56 -2.11
CA VAL A 488 -5.00 -8.17 -1.85
C VAL A 488 -4.45 -7.28 -2.95
N VAL A 489 -5.33 -6.58 -3.66
CA VAL A 489 -4.97 -5.75 -4.82
C VAL A 489 -5.63 -4.36 -4.76
N PRO A 490 -5.15 -3.37 -5.53
CA PRO A 490 -5.69 -2.01 -5.51
C PRO A 490 -7.15 -1.93 -5.96
N CYS A 491 -7.50 -2.67 -7.01
CA CYS A 491 -8.80 -2.66 -7.64
C CYS A 491 -9.10 -4.01 -8.29
N CYS A 492 -10.36 -4.40 -8.37
CA CYS A 492 -10.81 -5.63 -9.03
C CYS A 492 -10.40 -5.76 -10.50
N ARG A 493 -10.01 -4.67 -11.18
CA ARG A 493 -9.54 -4.71 -12.57
C ARG A 493 -8.11 -5.24 -12.72
N TYR A 494 -7.32 -5.28 -11.64
CA TYR A 494 -5.94 -5.81 -11.65
C TYR A 494 -5.88 -7.30 -11.99
N VAL A 495 -6.96 -8.04 -11.73
CA VAL A 495 -7.10 -9.47 -12.06
C VAL A 495 -6.90 -9.82 -13.53
N ALA A 496 -6.90 -8.82 -14.41
CA ALA A 496 -6.87 -9.00 -15.84
C ALA A 496 -5.47 -9.34 -16.39
N SER A 497 -4.38 -9.06 -15.67
CA SER A 497 -3.01 -9.25 -16.16
C SER A 497 -2.08 -9.77 -15.05
N PRO A 498 -1.31 -10.85 -15.31
CA PRO A 498 -0.26 -11.31 -14.42
C PRO A 498 0.77 -10.22 -14.07
N ASP A 499 1.09 -9.34 -15.02
CA ASP A 499 2.06 -8.26 -14.81
C ASP A 499 1.55 -7.22 -13.79
N LEU A 500 0.25 -6.91 -13.83
CA LEU A 500 -0.38 -6.05 -12.82
C LEU A 500 -0.51 -6.75 -11.46
N MET A 501 -0.63 -8.07 -11.46
CA MET A 501 -0.72 -8.88 -10.24
C MET A 501 0.64 -9.12 -9.60
N ALA A 502 1.75 -8.92 -10.33
CA ALA A 502 3.09 -9.14 -9.82
C ALA A 502 3.37 -8.23 -8.61
N GLY A 503 3.84 -8.84 -7.51
CA GLY A 503 4.14 -8.14 -6.25
C GLY A 503 2.94 -7.97 -5.30
N PHE A 504 1.77 -8.52 -5.64
CA PHE A 504 0.65 -8.66 -4.70
C PHE A 504 0.59 -10.06 -4.12
N HIS A 505 0.25 -10.16 -2.84
CA HIS A 505 0.31 -11.41 -2.09
C HIS A 505 -1.07 -11.81 -1.56
N THR A 506 -1.24 -13.11 -1.35
CA THR A 506 -2.37 -13.62 -0.58
C THR A 506 -2.25 -13.26 0.90
N LEU A 507 -3.38 -13.22 1.60
CA LEU A 507 -3.42 -13.07 3.05
C LEU A 507 -2.72 -14.21 3.82
N GLY A 508 -2.55 -15.38 3.18
CA GLY A 508 -1.82 -16.51 3.76
C GLY A 508 -0.29 -16.39 3.59
N GLU A 509 0.17 -15.79 2.49
CA GLU A 509 1.60 -15.53 2.26
C GLU A 509 2.11 -14.34 3.09
N ARG A 510 1.29 -13.29 3.22
CA ARG A 510 1.66 -12.09 3.97
C ARG A 510 0.44 -11.49 4.68
N PRO A 511 0.49 -11.20 5.99
CA PRO A 511 -0.62 -10.57 6.69
C PRO A 511 -1.03 -9.23 6.09
N LEU A 512 -2.33 -8.92 6.07
CA LEU A 512 -2.89 -7.70 5.47
C LEU A 512 -2.19 -6.44 5.98
N ARG A 513 -1.99 -6.34 7.30
CA ARG A 513 -1.33 -5.19 7.92
C ARG A 513 0.02 -4.95 7.26
N GLU A 514 0.88 -5.97 7.21
CA GLU A 514 2.20 -5.87 6.59
C GLU A 514 2.12 -5.44 5.13
N GLN A 515 1.21 -6.03 4.34
CA GLN A 515 1.00 -5.64 2.95
C GLN A 515 0.65 -4.15 2.77
N LEU A 516 -0.12 -3.58 3.70
CA LEU A 516 -0.50 -2.16 3.70
C LEU A 516 0.65 -1.22 4.10
N HIS A 517 1.63 -1.72 4.86
CA HIS A 517 2.84 -0.98 5.25
C HIS A 517 3.94 -1.05 4.18
N SER A 518 4.08 -2.18 3.48
CA SER A 518 5.24 -2.48 2.63
C SER A 518 5.08 -2.13 1.15
N SER A 519 3.88 -2.18 0.55
CA SER A 519 3.81 -2.05 -0.90
C SER A 519 4.04 -0.61 -1.40
N LEU A 520 5.05 -0.48 -2.28
CA LEU A 520 5.36 0.73 -3.05
C LEU A 520 4.14 1.29 -3.81
N LEU A 521 3.15 0.46 -4.15
CA LEU A 521 1.94 0.88 -4.86
C LEU A 521 0.98 1.67 -3.98
N TRP A 522 0.82 1.30 -2.69
CA TRP A 522 0.05 2.11 -1.74
C TRP A 522 0.69 3.48 -1.50
N ARG A 523 2.03 3.52 -1.48
CA ARG A 523 2.80 4.77 -1.34
C ARG A 523 2.70 5.68 -2.57
N LYS A 524 2.60 5.11 -3.78
CA LYS A 524 2.43 5.88 -5.03
C LYS A 524 1.07 6.60 -5.11
N LYS A 525 -0.02 5.98 -4.62
CA LYS A 525 -1.37 6.58 -4.61
C LYS A 525 -1.57 7.63 -3.50
N LYS A 526 -0.76 7.59 -2.44
CA LYS A 526 -0.71 8.64 -1.40
C LYS A 526 -0.11 9.97 -1.84
N ARG A 527 0.59 10.00 -2.98
CA ARG A 527 1.16 11.25 -3.49
C ARG A 527 0.02 12.17 -3.95
N PRO A 528 0.05 13.47 -3.61
CA PRO A 528 -0.81 14.47 -4.22
C PRO A 528 -0.83 14.29 -5.73
N PHE A 529 -2.01 14.44 -6.34
CA PHE A 529 -2.22 14.19 -7.76
C PHE A 529 -1.20 14.92 -8.67
N GLU A 530 -0.83 16.15 -8.33
CA GLU A 530 0.22 16.95 -8.97
C GLU A 530 1.60 16.25 -8.99
N LYS A 531 1.96 15.58 -7.88
CA LYS A 531 3.20 14.78 -7.80
C LYS A 531 3.10 13.47 -8.57
N ARG A 532 1.90 12.89 -8.72
CA ARG A 532 1.66 11.74 -9.60
C ARG A 532 1.80 12.13 -11.06
N LEU A 533 1.28 13.29 -11.45
CA LEU A 533 1.42 13.86 -12.80
C LEU A 533 2.88 14.20 -13.13
N ALA A 534 3.58 14.89 -12.23
CA ALA A 534 5.00 15.19 -12.43
C ALA A 534 5.85 13.91 -12.55
N ALA A 535 5.51 12.85 -11.80
CA ALA A 535 6.19 11.55 -11.87
C ALA A 535 5.73 10.66 -13.04
N SER A 536 4.59 10.97 -13.68
CA SER A 536 4.08 10.22 -14.83
C SER A 536 4.83 10.59 -16.12
N GLY A 537 5.31 11.84 -16.23
CA GLY A 537 5.94 12.34 -17.46
C GLY A 537 4.94 12.49 -18.62
N ASN A 538 3.64 12.53 -18.32
CA ASN A 538 2.58 12.56 -19.32
C ASN A 538 2.40 13.98 -19.88
N GLU A 539 3.17 14.32 -20.92
CA GLU A 539 3.14 15.64 -21.56
C GLU A 539 1.74 16.01 -22.10
N ALA A 540 0.90 15.03 -22.47
CA ALA A 540 -0.45 15.30 -22.95
C ALA A 540 -1.41 15.84 -21.87
N CYS A 541 -1.09 15.57 -20.60
CA CYS A 541 -1.93 15.96 -19.46
C CYS A 541 -1.37 17.16 -18.67
N LYS A 542 -0.07 17.42 -18.77
CA LYS A 542 0.68 18.38 -17.95
C LYS A 542 0.05 19.77 -17.86
N ASP A 543 -0.44 20.30 -18.98
CA ASP A 543 -1.02 21.65 -19.10
C ASP A 543 -2.54 21.60 -19.37
N CYS A 544 -3.20 20.48 -19.09
CA CYS A 544 -4.63 20.31 -19.38
C CYS A 544 -5.51 20.97 -18.31
N SER A 545 -6.42 21.85 -18.72
CA SER A 545 -7.34 22.55 -17.80
C SER A 545 -8.37 21.64 -17.11
N LEU A 546 -8.63 20.45 -17.65
CA LEU A 546 -9.59 19.49 -17.09
C LEU A 546 -8.94 18.51 -16.10
N LEU A 547 -7.65 18.67 -15.84
CA LEU A 547 -6.88 17.64 -15.17
C LEU A 547 -7.35 17.37 -13.74
N ASP A 548 -7.67 18.43 -12.99
CA ASP A 548 -8.20 18.32 -11.62
C ASP A 548 -9.54 17.57 -11.58
N ALA A 549 -10.31 17.62 -12.67
CA ALA A 549 -11.57 16.92 -12.80
C ALA A 549 -11.46 15.48 -13.34
N CYS A 550 -10.47 15.24 -14.18
CA CYS A 550 -10.30 13.98 -14.93
C CYS A 550 -9.36 13.00 -14.22
N GLU A 551 -8.35 13.52 -13.52
CA GLU A 551 -7.27 12.76 -12.88
C GLU A 551 -6.59 11.70 -13.79
N MET A 552 -6.56 11.92 -15.10
CA MET A 552 -6.07 11.00 -16.15
C MET A 552 -6.93 9.74 -16.38
N GLY A 553 -8.09 9.62 -15.74
CA GLY A 553 -8.99 8.48 -15.89
C GLY A 553 -8.46 7.17 -15.28
N CYS A 554 -8.87 6.02 -15.84
CA CYS A 554 -8.53 4.73 -15.26
C CYS A 554 -7.14 4.23 -15.69
N GLU A 555 -6.20 4.18 -14.75
CA GLU A 555 -4.84 3.66 -14.98
C GLU A 555 -4.81 2.22 -15.53
N VAL A 556 -5.76 1.36 -15.12
CA VAL A 556 -5.83 -0.03 -15.59
C VAL A 556 -6.30 -0.10 -17.05
N VAL A 557 -7.20 0.80 -17.45
CA VAL A 557 -7.60 0.94 -18.86
C VAL A 557 -6.41 1.44 -19.67
N ALA A 558 -5.70 2.46 -19.17
CA ALA A 558 -4.49 2.99 -19.81
C ALA A 558 -3.41 1.92 -19.98
N TRP A 559 -3.18 1.06 -18.97
CA TRP A 559 -2.26 -0.08 -19.08
C TRP A 559 -2.68 -1.07 -20.16
N HIS A 560 -3.96 -1.35 -20.33
CA HIS A 560 -4.42 -2.30 -21.35
C HIS A 560 -4.45 -1.73 -22.76
N ASP A 561 -4.73 -0.44 -22.91
CA ASP A 561 -4.76 0.21 -24.21
C ASP A 561 -3.33 0.60 -24.67
N HIS A 562 -2.41 0.93 -23.74
CA HIS A 562 -1.10 1.51 -24.05
C HIS A 562 0.12 0.78 -23.44
N GLY A 563 -0.07 -0.17 -22.53
CA GLY A 563 1.03 -0.85 -21.85
C GLY A 563 1.73 -0.02 -20.76
N ASP A 564 1.13 1.10 -20.33
CA ASP A 564 1.71 1.98 -19.31
C ASP A 564 0.64 2.53 -18.35
N LEU A 565 0.81 2.28 -17.05
CA LEU A 565 -0.06 2.79 -15.97
C LEU A 565 0.04 4.32 -15.82
N LYS A 566 1.10 4.95 -16.34
CA LYS A 566 1.31 6.40 -16.35
C LYS A 566 0.65 7.09 -17.54
N HIS A 567 0.13 6.31 -18.50
CA HIS A 567 -0.66 6.86 -19.58
C HIS A 567 -2.06 7.27 -19.08
N HIS A 568 -2.72 8.18 -19.80
CA HIS A 568 -4.11 8.53 -19.52
C HIS A 568 -5.07 7.57 -20.23
N ASP A 569 -6.28 7.41 -19.68
CA ASP A 569 -7.39 6.74 -20.34
C ASP A 569 -7.89 7.60 -21.50
N SER A 570 -7.60 7.18 -22.74
CA SER A 570 -7.89 7.96 -23.94
C SER A 570 -9.39 8.10 -24.22
N GLN A 571 -10.18 7.09 -23.86
CA GLN A 571 -11.63 7.12 -24.03
C GLN A 571 -12.26 8.11 -23.05
N HIS A 572 -11.86 8.05 -21.78
CA HIS A 572 -12.28 9.02 -20.77
C HIS A 572 -11.84 10.44 -21.11
N CYS A 573 -10.58 10.63 -21.53
CA CYS A 573 -10.04 11.93 -21.94
C CYS A 573 -10.90 12.60 -23.02
N ARG A 574 -11.29 11.84 -24.05
CA ARG A 574 -12.16 12.34 -25.13
C ARG A 574 -13.55 12.71 -24.60
N ILE A 575 -14.17 11.87 -23.77
CA ILE A 575 -15.49 12.14 -23.17
C ILE A 575 -15.47 13.40 -22.31
N MET A 576 -14.47 13.55 -21.43
CA MET A 576 -14.32 14.73 -20.59
C MET A 576 -14.18 16.00 -21.43
N ARG A 577 -13.33 15.99 -22.45
CA ARG A 577 -13.14 17.14 -23.34
C ARG A 577 -14.41 17.56 -24.09
N THR A 578 -15.32 16.62 -24.37
CA THR A 578 -16.52 16.89 -25.17
C THR A 578 -17.74 17.20 -24.31
N LEU A 579 -17.87 16.61 -23.12
CA LEU A 579 -19.11 16.67 -22.33
C LEU A 579 -18.97 17.30 -20.94
N TYR A 580 -17.77 17.45 -20.41
CA TYR A 580 -17.59 17.89 -19.02
C TYR A 580 -18.17 19.28 -18.75
N GLU A 581 -17.89 20.26 -19.61
CA GLU A 581 -18.43 21.62 -19.44
C GLU A 581 -19.95 21.64 -19.44
N ARG A 582 -20.57 20.83 -20.29
CA ARG A 582 -22.02 20.68 -20.29
C ARG A 582 -22.48 20.21 -18.92
N VAL A 583 -21.95 19.09 -18.41
CA VAL A 583 -22.31 18.53 -17.10
C VAL A 583 -22.08 19.52 -15.96
N ARG A 584 -20.94 20.22 -15.96
CA ARG A 584 -20.56 21.21 -14.93
C ARG A 584 -21.57 22.36 -14.80
N CYS A 585 -22.10 22.86 -15.93
CA CYS A 585 -23.13 23.90 -15.92
C CYS A 585 -24.47 23.42 -15.33
N TRP A 586 -24.75 22.12 -15.32
CA TRP A 586 -26.02 21.57 -14.82
C TRP A 586 -26.04 21.32 -13.31
N ASP A 587 -24.92 20.92 -12.72
CA ASP A 587 -24.81 20.79 -11.25
C ASP A 587 -24.84 22.16 -10.57
N HIS A 588 -24.47 23.23 -11.30
CA HIS A 588 -24.42 24.60 -10.77
C HIS A 588 -25.02 25.62 -11.75
N PRO A 589 -26.36 25.74 -11.82
CA PRO A 589 -27.03 26.70 -12.69
C PRO A 589 -26.70 28.17 -12.38
N GLU A 590 -26.05 28.47 -11.26
CA GLU A 590 -25.56 29.81 -10.90
C GLU A 590 -24.25 30.22 -11.62
N ASN A 591 -23.53 29.27 -12.23
CA ASN A 591 -22.25 29.52 -12.93
C ASN A 591 -22.43 29.86 -14.42
N GLY A 592 -23.46 30.64 -14.74
CA GLY A 592 -24.02 30.79 -16.08
C GLY A 592 -23.03 30.99 -17.24
N HIS A 593 -23.30 30.29 -18.33
CA HIS A 593 -23.19 30.83 -19.68
C HIS A 593 -24.40 30.34 -20.49
N ALA A 594 -25.06 31.30 -21.14
CA ALA A 594 -26.30 31.19 -21.90
C ALA A 594 -26.21 30.25 -23.11
#